data_AF-A0A960PE34-F1
#
_entry.id   AF-A0A960PE34-F1
#
_cell.length_a   1.000
_cell.length_b   1.000
_cell.length_c   1.000
_cell.angle_alpha   90.00
_cell.angle_beta   90.00
_cell.angle_gamma   90.00
#
_symmetry.space_group_name_H-M   'P 1'
#
loop_
_entity.id
_entity.type
_entity.pdbx_description
1 polymer ?
#
loop_
_entity_poly.entity_id
_entity_poly.type
_entity_poly.pdbx_seq_one_letter_code
_entity_poly.pdbx_strand_id
1 'polypeptide(L)' 'MIFNQFPPNGRFADYIETFIYFKGYSPPHSIEKVIPDGSINLIFELDGQVRSVFDNKTLEPKQNFSKVWLSGIQKN' A
#
# COMPACT_ATOMS: atom_id res chain seq x y z
N MET A 1 8.51 -15.26 0.05
CA MET A 1 7.99 -13.95 -0.39
C MET A 1 7.67 -14.06 -1.87
N ILE A 2 6.46 -13.63 -2.30
CA ILE A 2 6.06 -13.52 -3.70
C ILE A 2 5.86 -12.05 -4.00
N PHE A 3 6.54 -11.52 -5.01
CA PHE A 3 6.35 -10.18 -5.54
C PHE A 3 6.32 -10.28 -7.06
N ASN A 4 5.16 -10.05 -7.65
CA ASN A 4 4.95 -10.11 -9.09
C ASN A 4 4.36 -8.79 -9.58
N GLN A 5 4.83 -8.36 -10.74
CA GLN A 5 4.25 -7.22 -11.47
C GLN A 5 3.58 -7.72 -12.73
N PHE A 6 2.42 -7.16 -13.03
CA PHE A 6 1.65 -7.47 -14.23
C PHE A 6 1.37 -6.18 -14.99
N PRO A 7 1.66 -6.13 -16.30
CA PRO A 7 1.31 -4.96 -17.10
C PRO A 7 -0.21 -4.86 -17.20
N PRO A 8 -0.77 -3.64 -17.14
CA PRO A 8 -2.18 -3.42 -17.37
C PRO A 8 -2.53 -3.68 -18.84
N ASN A 9 -3.77 -4.11 -19.11
CA ASN A 9 -4.26 -4.37 -20.45
C ASN A 9 -5.61 -3.69 -20.72
N GLY A 10 -5.95 -3.54 -21.99
CA GLY A 10 -7.18 -2.86 -22.41
C GLY A 10 -7.27 -1.45 -21.83
N ARG A 11 -8.47 -1.08 -21.35
CA ARG A 11 -8.74 0.25 -20.78
C ARG A 11 -7.96 0.57 -19.50
N PHE A 12 -7.37 -0.43 -18.83
CA PHE A 12 -6.57 -0.16 -17.64
C PHE A 12 -5.24 0.49 -17.99
N ALA A 13 -4.69 0.21 -19.18
CA ALA A 13 -3.40 0.78 -19.59
C ALA A 13 -3.44 2.31 -19.75
N ASP A 14 -4.64 2.90 -19.88
CA ASP A 14 -4.83 4.34 -19.98
C ASP A 14 -4.76 5.06 -18.61
N TYR A 15 -4.89 4.32 -17.50
CA TYR A 15 -5.08 4.92 -16.15
C TYR A 15 -4.24 4.28 -15.04
N ILE A 16 -3.75 3.06 -15.25
CA ILE A 16 -2.99 2.28 -14.28
C ILE A 16 -1.61 2.06 -14.86
N GLU A 17 -0.57 2.29 -14.06
CA GLU A 17 0.81 2.07 -14.46
C GLU A 17 1.19 0.59 -14.36
N THR A 18 0.83 -0.06 -13.26
CA THR A 18 1.21 -1.45 -12.97
C THR A 18 0.24 -2.11 -11.98
N PHE A 19 0.08 -3.42 -12.10
CA PHE A 19 -0.55 -4.24 -11.06
C PHE A 19 0.53 -4.99 -10.28
N ILE A 20 0.53 -4.86 -8.96
CA ILE A 20 1.49 -5.53 -8.08
C ILE A 20 0.75 -6.55 -7.23
N TYR A 21 1.15 -7.83 -7.34
CA TYR A 21 0.72 -8.87 -6.42
C TYR A 21 1.85 -9.18 -5.44
N PHE A 22 1.50 -9.11 -4.17
CA PHE A 22 2.44 -9.32 -3.09
C PHE A 22 1.89 -10.33 -2.07
N LYS A 23 2.68 -11.32 -1.66
CA LYS A 23 2.31 -12.30 -0.62
C LYS A 23 3.49 -12.77 0.23
N GLY A 24 3.23 -12.92 1.53
CA GLY A 24 4.17 -13.53 2.48
C GLY A 24 5.36 -12.64 2.83
N TYR A 25 5.13 -11.33 2.95
CA TYR A 25 6.08 -10.38 3.55
C TYR A 25 5.76 -10.34 5.02
N SER A 26 6.78 -10.62 5.82
CA SER A 26 6.75 -10.43 7.25
C SER A 26 8.06 -9.72 7.59
N PRO A 27 8.06 -8.38 7.63
CA PRO A 27 9.27 -7.67 8.00
C PRO A 27 9.65 -8.03 9.44
N PRO A 28 10.95 -8.02 9.79
CA PRO A 28 11.38 -8.21 11.18
C PRO A 28 11.06 -7.00 12.06
N HIS A 29 10.67 -5.87 11.46
CA HIS A 29 10.28 -4.64 12.14
C HIS A 29 8.75 -4.52 12.25
N SER A 30 8.28 -3.84 13.30
CA SER A 30 6.85 -3.59 13.54
C SER A 30 6.33 -2.30 12.88
N ILE A 31 7.22 -1.35 12.59
CA ILE A 31 6.90 -0.05 11.98
C ILE A 31 7.96 0.25 10.91
N GLU A 32 7.52 0.72 9.75
CA GLU A 32 8.38 1.13 8.64
C GLU A 32 8.14 2.62 8.32
N LYS A 33 9.21 3.36 8.03
CA LYS A 33 9.12 4.73 7.52
C LYS A 33 9.28 4.71 6.01
N VAL A 34 8.20 5.00 5.30
CA VAL A 34 8.18 5.08 3.83
C VAL A 34 8.38 6.53 3.38
N ILE A 35 9.20 6.73 2.35
CA ILE A 35 9.41 8.05 1.72
C ILE A 35 8.39 8.21 0.58
N PRO A 36 7.71 9.37 0.48
CA PRO A 36 6.81 9.62 -0.65
C PRO A 36 7.55 9.56 -1.98
N ASP A 37 7.03 8.80 -2.93
CA ASP A 37 7.55 8.64 -4.29
C ASP A 37 6.65 9.28 -5.36
N GLY A 38 5.54 9.92 -4.93
CA GLY A 38 4.56 10.54 -5.82
C GLY A 38 3.52 9.58 -6.39
N SER A 39 3.59 8.29 -6.05
CA SER A 39 2.61 7.31 -6.51
C SER A 39 1.30 7.39 -5.71
N ILE A 40 0.18 7.09 -6.36
CA ILE A 40 -1.11 6.82 -5.71
C ILE A 40 -1.44 5.37 -5.97
N ASN A 41 -1.69 4.61 -4.90
CA ASN A 41 -1.92 3.18 -4.99
C ASN A 41 -3.31 2.83 -4.43
N LEU A 42 -4.11 2.08 -5.20
CA LEU A 42 -5.30 1.42 -4.69
C LEU A 42 -4.92 0.02 -4.19
N ILE A 43 -4.92 -0.14 -2.87
CA ILE A 43 -4.43 -1.35 -2.22
C ILE A 43 -5.62 -2.23 -1.85
N PHE A 44 -5.55 -3.50 -2.25
CA PHE A 44 -6.45 -4.56 -1.81
C PHE A 44 -5.72 -5.48 -0.84
N GLU A 45 -6.28 -5.62 0.35
CA GLU A 45 -5.78 -6.50 1.41
C GLU A 45 -6.48 -7.86 1.30
N LEU A 46 -5.67 -8.93 1.32
CA LEU A 46 -6.07 -10.30 1.00
C LEU A 46 -5.68 -11.33 2.09
N ASP A 47 -5.11 -10.90 3.21
CA ASP A 47 -4.61 -11.73 4.31
C ASP A 47 -5.39 -11.59 5.64
N GLY A 48 -6.47 -10.81 5.65
CA GLY A 48 -7.32 -10.50 6.79
C GLY A 48 -6.71 -9.54 7.82
N GLN A 49 -5.56 -8.93 7.53
CA GLN A 49 -4.87 -8.08 8.50
C GLN A 49 -5.29 -6.61 8.41
N VAL A 50 -5.29 -5.93 9.55
CA VAL A 50 -5.41 -4.47 9.62
C VAL A 50 -4.04 -3.84 9.42
N ARG A 51 -3.97 -2.81 8.57
CA ARG A 51 -2.75 -2.01 8.33
C ARG A 51 -2.91 -0.64 8.97
N SER A 52 -1.88 -0.18 9.68
CA SER A 52 -1.89 1.09 10.39
C SER A 52 -0.90 2.08 9.79
N VAL A 53 -1.32 3.34 9.67
CA VAL A 53 -0.43 4.47 9.45
C VAL A 53 -0.16 5.11 10.80
N PHE A 54 1.11 5.35 11.11
CA PHE A 54 1.56 5.88 12.39
C PHE A 54 1.94 7.35 12.29
N ASP A 55 1.83 8.09 13.39
CA ASP A 55 2.35 9.45 13.47
C ASP A 55 3.90 9.44 13.44
N ASN A 56 4.49 10.34 12.65
CA ASN A 56 5.94 10.39 12.46
C ASN A 56 6.73 10.77 13.72
N LYS A 57 6.09 11.39 14.72
CA LYS A 57 6.73 11.83 15.97
C LYS A 57 6.38 10.91 17.13
N THR A 58 5.10 10.63 17.35
CA THR A 58 4.65 9.84 18.51
C THR A 58 4.71 8.33 18.27
N LEU A 59 4.76 7.89 17.00
CA LEU A 59 4.66 6.50 16.58
C LEU A 59 3.34 5.82 17.01
N GLU A 60 2.33 6.60 17.36
CA GLU A 60 1.00 6.09 17.67
C GLU A 60 0.21 5.85 16.38
N PRO A 61 -0.67 4.84 16.33
CA PRO A 61 -1.56 4.62 15.19
C PRO A 61 -2.45 5.85 14.95
N LYS A 62 -2.32 6.48 13.78
CA LYS A 62 -3.15 7.61 13.35
C LYS A 62 -4.38 7.15 12.57
N GLN A 63 -4.24 6.09 11.78
CA GLN A 63 -5.32 5.57 10.96
C GLN A 63 -5.14 4.08 10.70
N ASN A 64 -6.25 3.36 10.63
CA ASN A 64 -6.31 1.93 10.32
C ASN A 64 -7.05 1.71 9.00
N PHE A 65 -6.56 0.74 8.23
CA PHE A 65 -7.10 0.33 6.95
C PHE A 65 -7.32 -1.18 6.93
N SER A 66 -8.40 -1.60 6.28
CA SER A 66 -8.75 -3.01 6.03
C SER A 66 -9.46 -3.11 4.69
N LYS A 67 -9.44 -4.30 4.07
CA LYS A 67 -10.09 -4.58 2.77
C LYS A 67 -9.50 -3.79 1.60
N VAL A 68 -9.85 -2.51 1.44
CA VAL A 68 -9.42 -1.67 0.31
C VAL A 68 -9.22 -0.21 0.72
N TRP A 69 -8.14 0.41 0.27
CA TRP A 69 -7.88 1.84 0.51
C TRP A 69 -6.95 2.46 -0.52
N LEU A 70 -6.93 3.80 -0.56
CA LEU A 70 -5.98 4.58 -1.33
C LEU A 70 -4.80 4.98 -0.45
N SER A 71 -3.58 4.73 -0.94
CA SER A 71 -2.31 5.18 -0.37
C SER A 71 -1.68 6.25 -1.26
N GLY A 72 -0.84 7.11 -0.67
CA GLY A 72 -0.14 8.19 -1.39
C GLY A 72 -0.95 9.47 -1.59
N ILE A 73 -2.18 9.54 -1.08
CA ILE A 73 -2.99 10.77 -1.13
C ILE A 73 -2.59 11.71 -0.01
N GLN A 74 -2.08 12.90 -0.37
CA GLN A 74 -2.05 14.05 0.53
C GLN A 74 -3.36 14.83 0.38
N LYS A 75 -4.04 15.10 1.50
CA LYS A 75 -5.10 16.10 1.51
C LYS A 75 -4.44 17.47 1.57
N ASN A 76 -4.75 18.33 0.60
CA ASN A 76 -4.45 19.76 0.66
C ASN A 76 -5.23 20.44 1.79
#